data_AF-A0A523K9U0-F1
#
_entry.id   AF-A0A523K9U0-F1
#
_cell.length_a   1.000
_cell.length_b   1.000
_cell.length_c   1.000
_cell.angle_alpha   90.00
_cell.angle_beta   90.00
_cell.angle_gamma   90.00
#
_symmetry.space_group_name_H-M   'P 1'
#
loop_
_entity.id
_entity.type
_entity.pdbx_description
1 polymer ?
#
loop_
_entity_poly.entity_id
_entity_poly.type
_entity_poly.pdbx_seq_one_letter_code
_entity_poly.pdbx_strand_id
1 'polypeptide(L)'
;MTPIHIQFTRFSAFYSPLISAMSGGFLAAEGLEATHSVAPPGKSAIDALVAGTAQVAQSALSQGLTSLEKGEKPAAVHFAQIHEKDGFFLTAREPDPDFRWDKLRGRKVLVDHGGQPLAMFKFACHKMGLDFAVIDAVDAGNGAKLETDMAKAFMRAYRKTRRYVNETPAEEIAAAEARFFPDTDREVLAGTIAAYQKLGCWTPHLEITPAAYEVTLDVFAHVGRLSERHPYEAVCAAPPMED
;
A
#
# COMPACT_ATOMS: atom_id res chain seq x y z
N MET A 1 -2.69 35.92 1.18
CA MET A 1 -3.03 34.91 2.22
C MET A 1 -1.73 34.30 2.70
N THR A 2 -1.64 33.91 3.97
CA THR A 2 -0.41 33.31 4.52
C THR A 2 -0.38 31.82 4.18
N PRO A 3 0.68 31.29 3.56
CA PRO A 3 0.77 29.86 3.25
C PRO A 3 0.81 29.01 4.53
N ILE A 4 0.08 27.89 4.52
CA ILE A 4 0.19 26.84 5.55
C ILE A 4 0.29 25.48 4.86
N HIS A 5 1.38 24.75 5.12
CA HIS A 5 1.55 23.39 4.63
C HIS A 5 1.25 22.37 5.74
N ILE A 6 0.34 21.44 5.44
CA ILE A 6 -0.14 20.41 6.37
C ILE A 6 0.29 19.03 5.86
N GLN A 7 1.09 18.30 6.64
CA GLN A 7 1.51 16.95 6.25
C GLN A 7 0.67 15.86 6.95
N PHE A 8 0.18 14.91 6.16
CA PHE A 8 -0.56 13.76 6.66
C PHE A 8 0.33 12.54 6.83
N THR A 9 0.17 11.80 7.93
CA THR A 9 0.79 10.46 8.04
C THR A 9 0.08 9.47 7.11
N ARG A 10 -1.25 9.58 7.01
CA ARG A 10 -2.08 8.86 6.03
C ARG A 10 -3.18 9.80 5.55
N PHE A 11 -3.58 9.70 4.28
CA PHE A 11 -4.66 10.52 3.74
C PHE A 11 -5.88 9.64 3.45
N SER A 12 -6.96 9.84 4.21
CA SER A 12 -8.22 9.09 4.05
C SER A 12 -9.40 9.89 4.61
N ALA A 13 -10.61 9.50 4.23
CA ALA A 13 -11.85 10.08 4.74
C ALA A 13 -12.00 9.94 6.27
N PHE A 14 -11.21 9.09 6.92
CA PHE A 14 -11.14 9.08 8.38
C PHE A 14 -10.80 10.49 8.88
N TYR A 15 -9.80 11.16 8.31
CA TYR A 15 -9.32 12.49 8.72
C TYR A 15 -10.16 13.66 8.18
N SER A 16 -11.43 13.43 7.85
CA SER A 16 -12.33 14.44 7.29
C SER A 16 -12.36 15.78 8.03
N PRO A 17 -12.31 15.88 9.38
CA PRO A 17 -12.30 17.20 10.03
C PRO A 17 -11.13 18.10 9.57
N LEU A 18 -9.92 17.54 9.45
CA LEU A 18 -8.75 18.30 8.98
C LEU A 18 -8.81 18.56 7.47
N ILE A 19 -9.30 17.60 6.68
CA ILE A 19 -9.51 17.77 5.24
C ILE A 19 -10.51 18.90 4.99
N SER A 20 -11.63 18.92 5.72
CA SER A 20 -12.67 19.94 5.64
C SER A 20 -12.17 21.31 6.05
N ALA A 21 -11.25 21.42 7.02
CA ALA A 21 -10.61 22.70 7.35
C ALA A 21 -9.93 23.33 6.12
N MET A 22 -9.28 22.51 5.29
CA MET A 22 -8.65 22.95 4.04
C MET A 22 -9.67 23.17 2.92
N SER A 23 -10.56 22.20 2.67
CA SER A 23 -11.45 22.21 1.49
C SER A 23 -12.70 23.07 1.67
N GLY A 24 -13.15 23.29 2.90
CA GLY A 24 -14.38 24.01 3.24
C GLY A 24 -14.23 25.53 3.33
N GLY A 25 -13.07 26.08 2.98
CA GLY A 25 -12.79 27.52 3.05
C GLY A 25 -12.59 28.07 4.46
N PHE A 26 -12.57 27.23 5.50
CA PHE A 26 -12.39 27.68 6.89
C PHE A 26 -11.01 28.29 7.11
N LEU A 27 -9.94 27.67 6.60
CA LEU A 27 -8.59 28.26 6.67
C LEU A 27 -8.50 29.55 5.83
N ALA A 28 -9.17 29.58 4.67
CA ALA A 28 -9.19 30.76 3.82
C ALA A 28 -9.90 31.96 4.47
N ALA A 29 -10.98 31.71 5.23
CA ALA A 29 -11.69 32.73 6.02
C ALA A 29 -10.79 33.35 7.11
N GLU A 30 -9.81 32.59 7.61
CA GLU A 30 -8.77 33.06 8.54
C GLU A 30 -7.54 33.62 7.81
N GLY A 31 -7.60 33.83 6.50
CA GLY A 31 -6.51 34.39 5.70
C GLY A 31 -5.37 33.41 5.39
N LEU A 32 -5.56 32.11 5.60
CA LEU A 32 -4.58 31.05 5.36
C LEU A 32 -4.82 30.33 4.03
N GLU A 33 -3.76 30.14 3.25
CA GLU A 33 -3.79 29.38 2.00
C GLU A 33 -3.18 27.99 2.25
N ALA A 34 -4.04 26.97 2.30
CA ALA A 34 -3.64 25.63 2.70
C ALA A 34 -3.15 24.79 1.52
N THR A 35 -2.03 24.10 1.71
CA THR A 35 -1.58 23.00 0.87
C THR A 35 -1.33 21.76 1.72
N HIS A 36 -1.34 20.57 1.11
CA HIS A 36 -1.07 19.34 1.84
C HIS A 36 -0.14 18.40 1.08
N SER A 37 0.49 17.50 1.83
CA SER A 37 1.24 16.35 1.32
C SER A 37 1.03 15.14 2.23
N VAL A 38 1.47 13.97 1.77
CA VAL A 38 1.45 12.73 2.55
C VAL A 38 2.88 12.29 2.80
N ALA A 39 3.19 11.90 4.03
CA ALA A 39 4.50 11.36 4.38
C ALA A 39 4.81 10.12 3.53
N PRO A 40 6.06 9.95 3.05
CA PRO A 40 6.46 8.74 2.34
C PRO A 40 6.25 7.48 3.19
N PRO A 41 6.06 6.30 2.57
CA PRO A 41 5.95 5.04 3.30
C PRO A 41 7.10 4.86 4.30
N GLY A 42 6.76 4.54 5.55
CA GLY A 42 7.74 4.33 6.63
C GLY A 42 8.33 5.60 7.24
N LYS A 43 7.92 6.80 6.81
CA LYS A 43 8.33 8.09 7.38
C LYS A 43 7.23 8.70 8.24
N SER A 44 7.63 9.54 9.21
CA SER A 44 6.66 10.26 10.03
C SER A 44 6.32 11.60 9.38
N ALA A 45 5.05 12.02 9.44
CA ALA A 45 4.67 13.39 9.09
C ALA A 45 5.32 14.44 10.02
N ILE A 46 5.79 14.04 11.21
CA ILE A 46 6.56 14.90 12.11
C ILE A 46 7.90 15.30 11.48
N ASP A 47 8.46 14.47 10.58
CA ASP A 47 9.73 14.76 9.91
C ASP A 47 9.65 16.06 9.11
N ALA A 48 8.50 16.38 8.50
CA ALA A 48 8.32 17.67 7.81
C ALA A 48 8.21 18.87 8.76
N LEU A 49 7.76 18.68 10.00
CA LEU A 49 7.81 19.75 11.01
C LEU A 49 9.26 20.05 11.37
N VAL A 50 10.06 19.00 11.58
CA VAL A 50 11.49 19.12 11.90
C VAL A 50 12.26 19.75 10.74
N ALA A 51 11.94 19.39 9.51
CA ALA A 51 12.56 19.96 8.31
C ALA A 51 12.07 21.38 7.97
N GLY A 52 11.04 21.89 8.65
CA GLY A 52 10.41 23.18 8.37
C GLY A 52 9.62 23.23 7.06
N THR A 53 9.38 22.09 6.42
CA THR A 53 8.61 21.98 5.18
C THR A 53 7.10 21.90 5.42
N ALA A 54 6.67 21.67 6.66
CA ALA A 54 5.27 21.75 7.11
C ALA A 54 5.16 22.59 8.39
N GLN A 55 4.01 23.26 8.57
CA GLN A 55 3.68 23.99 9.80
C GLN A 55 2.82 23.15 10.74
N VAL A 56 2.02 22.22 10.20
CA VAL A 56 1.16 21.32 10.97
C VAL A 56 1.27 19.91 10.41
N ALA A 57 1.21 18.89 11.27
CA ALA A 57 1.18 17.51 10.86
C ALA A 57 0.02 16.76 11.52
N GLN A 58 -0.65 15.91 10.74
CA GLN A 58 -1.51 14.86 11.28
C GLN A 58 -0.62 13.70 11.69
N SER A 59 -0.57 13.41 12.99
CA SER A 59 0.20 12.33 13.58
C SER A 59 -0.53 11.68 14.75
N ALA A 60 0.07 10.64 15.30
CA ALA A 60 -0.44 9.87 16.42
C ALA A 60 0.29 10.26 17.72
N LEU A 61 -0.46 10.41 18.82
CA LEU A 61 0.11 10.66 20.16
C LEU A 61 1.18 9.62 20.54
N SER A 62 1.00 8.36 20.08
CA SER A 62 1.95 7.28 20.32
C SER A 62 3.36 7.60 19.83
N GLN A 63 3.54 8.45 18.83
CA GLN A 63 4.87 8.84 18.36
C GLN A 63 5.62 9.67 19.41
N GLY A 64 4.94 10.62 20.07
CA GLY A 64 5.53 11.37 21.18
C GLY A 64 5.84 10.48 22.38
N LEU A 65 4.92 9.55 22.71
CA LEU A 65 5.16 8.55 23.76
C LEU A 65 6.36 7.67 23.43
N THR A 66 6.51 7.24 22.16
CA THR A 66 7.64 6.42 21.73
C THR A 66 8.99 7.12 21.94
N SER A 67 9.07 8.43 21.69
CA SER A 67 10.28 9.21 22.01
C SER A 67 10.53 9.28 23.52
N LEU A 68 9.49 9.51 24.32
CA LEU A 68 9.63 9.58 25.78
C LEU A 68 10.10 8.26 26.39
N GLU A 69 9.61 7.12 25.89
CA GLU A 69 10.05 5.78 26.32
C GLU A 69 11.53 5.51 25.98
N LYS A 70 12.08 6.22 24.99
CA LYS A 70 13.52 6.19 24.66
C LYS A 70 14.35 7.18 25.48
N GLY A 71 13.71 7.94 26.38
CA GLY A 71 14.36 9.04 27.12
C GLY A 71 14.60 10.29 26.27
N GLU A 72 13.95 10.40 25.12
CA GLU A 72 14.10 11.51 24.18
C GLU A 72 13.00 12.57 24.39
N LYS A 73 13.31 13.82 24.06
CA LYS A 73 12.29 14.87 23.99
C LYS A 73 11.51 14.73 22.67
N PRO A 74 10.16 14.72 22.68
CA PRO A 74 9.39 14.69 21.44
C PRO A 74 9.69 15.89 20.54
N ALA A 75 9.84 15.64 19.24
CA ALA A 75 10.12 16.67 18.23
C ALA A 75 8.91 17.58 17.93
N ALA A 76 7.70 17.13 18.27
CA ALA A 76 6.47 17.89 18.10
C ALA A 76 5.52 17.69 19.29
N VAL A 77 4.66 18.68 19.50
CA VAL A 77 3.56 18.62 20.48
C VAL A 77 2.23 18.50 19.75
N HIS A 78 1.27 17.82 20.37
CA HIS A 78 -0.08 17.67 19.82
C HIS A 78 -1.01 18.65 20.53
N PHE A 79 -1.78 19.42 19.77
CA PHE A 79 -2.58 20.52 20.31
C PHE A 79 -4.08 20.47 19.94
N ALA A 80 -4.45 19.68 18.93
CA ALA A 80 -5.82 19.56 18.45
C ALA A 80 -6.14 18.12 18.09
N GLN A 81 -7.33 17.67 18.49
CA GLN A 81 -7.82 16.33 18.19
C GLN A 81 -8.54 16.31 16.84
N ILE A 82 -8.28 15.27 16.03
CA ILE A 82 -9.07 14.96 14.82
C ILE A 82 -10.08 13.85 15.14
N HIS A 83 -9.66 12.83 15.92
CA HIS A 83 -10.49 11.69 16.31
C HIS A 83 -10.40 11.40 17.81
N GLU A 84 -11.54 11.05 18.39
CA GLU A 84 -11.64 10.56 19.77
C GLU A 84 -11.46 9.03 19.87
N LYS A 85 -11.87 8.31 18.82
CA LYS A 85 -11.85 6.85 18.76
C LYS A 85 -11.03 6.39 17.56
N ASP A 86 -10.58 5.16 17.63
CA ASP A 86 -9.98 4.51 16.48
C ASP A 86 -11.07 4.09 15.48
N GLY A 87 -10.82 4.31 14.19
CA GLY A 87 -11.79 4.14 13.10
C GLY A 87 -11.72 2.80 12.40
N PHE A 88 -11.05 1.81 12.99
CA PHE A 88 -10.87 0.51 12.35
C PHE A 88 -12.12 -0.36 12.43
N PHE A 89 -12.33 -1.10 11.35
CA PHE A 89 -13.41 -2.06 11.21
C PHE A 89 -12.84 -3.47 11.21
N LEU A 90 -13.50 -4.38 11.91
CA LEU A 90 -13.33 -5.81 11.67
C LEU A 90 -14.19 -6.19 10.48
N THR A 91 -13.58 -6.74 9.44
CA THR A 91 -14.26 -7.18 8.22
C THR A 91 -14.03 -8.66 8.00
N ALA A 92 -15.02 -9.34 7.44
CA ALA A 92 -14.98 -10.76 7.11
C ALA A 92 -15.37 -10.95 5.63
N ARG A 93 -14.98 -12.09 5.04
CA ARG A 93 -15.32 -12.40 3.63
C ARG A 93 -16.82 -12.62 3.44
N GLU A 94 -17.46 -13.22 4.44
CA GLU A 94 -18.89 -13.49 4.46
C GLU A 94 -19.54 -12.68 5.60
N PRO A 95 -20.77 -12.18 5.41
CA PRO A 95 -21.53 -11.55 6.49
C PRO A 95 -21.72 -12.49 7.68
N ASP A 96 -21.47 -12.00 8.88
CA ASP A 96 -21.73 -12.70 10.13
C ASP A 96 -22.60 -11.82 11.04
N PRO A 97 -23.95 -11.89 10.92
CA PRO A 97 -24.86 -11.04 11.69
C PRO A 97 -24.81 -11.34 13.20
N ASP A 98 -24.38 -12.54 13.58
CA ASP A 98 -24.26 -13.00 14.97
C ASP A 98 -22.79 -13.00 15.42
N PHE A 99 -22.00 -12.03 14.94
CA PHE A 99 -20.58 -11.94 15.27
C PHE A 99 -20.35 -11.82 16.79
N ARG A 100 -19.38 -12.59 17.30
CA ARG A 100 -18.87 -12.51 18.67
C ARG A 100 -17.36 -12.54 18.63
N TRP A 101 -16.71 -11.74 19.48
CA TRP A 101 -15.24 -11.68 19.55
C TRP A 101 -14.58 -13.04 19.75
N ASP A 102 -15.18 -13.96 20.50
CA ASP A 102 -14.65 -15.32 20.69
C ASP A 102 -14.55 -16.13 19.38
N LYS A 103 -15.31 -15.77 18.33
CA LYS A 103 -15.17 -16.39 17.00
C LYS A 103 -13.80 -16.14 16.35
N LEU A 104 -13.03 -15.15 16.83
CA LEU A 104 -11.66 -14.89 16.38
C LEU A 104 -10.63 -15.88 16.95
N ARG A 105 -10.99 -16.66 17.98
CA ARG A 105 -10.11 -17.68 18.57
C ARG A 105 -9.65 -18.68 17.50
N GLY A 106 -8.34 -18.84 17.39
CA GLY A 106 -7.69 -19.72 16.41
C GLY A 106 -7.88 -19.30 14.95
N ARG A 107 -8.46 -18.12 14.69
CA ARG A 107 -8.63 -17.61 13.33
C ARG A 107 -7.44 -16.79 12.89
N LYS A 108 -7.17 -16.87 11.59
CA LYS A 108 -6.28 -15.95 10.90
C LYS A 108 -6.94 -14.58 10.78
N VAL A 109 -6.39 -13.60 11.48
CA VAL A 109 -6.90 -12.22 11.45
C VAL A 109 -5.82 -11.33 10.88
N LEU A 110 -6.10 -10.70 9.73
CA LEU A 110 -5.21 -9.72 9.15
C LEU A 110 -5.28 -8.43 9.97
N VAL A 111 -4.13 -7.99 10.48
CA VAL A 111 -4.00 -6.80 11.33
C VAL A 111 -3.15 -5.72 10.64
N ASP A 112 -3.38 -4.44 10.99
CA ASP A 112 -2.57 -3.32 10.49
C ASP A 112 -1.17 -3.33 11.10
N HIS A 113 -0.17 -3.03 10.27
CA HIS A 113 1.27 -3.08 10.59
C HIS A 113 1.76 -1.91 11.45
N GLY A 114 0.92 -0.89 11.61
CA GLY A 114 1.21 0.29 12.41
C GLY A 114 1.15 0.00 13.91
N GLY A 115 2.06 0.62 14.66
CA GLY A 115 2.15 0.43 16.11
C GLY A 115 0.86 0.77 16.87
N GLN A 116 0.26 1.94 16.62
CA GLN A 116 -0.98 2.34 17.30
C GLN A 116 -2.20 1.49 16.90
N PRO A 117 -2.49 1.26 15.60
CA PRO A 117 -3.59 0.38 15.19
C PRO A 117 -3.56 -1.01 15.84
N LEU A 118 -2.38 -1.66 15.85
CA LEU A 118 -2.23 -2.97 16.48
C LEU A 118 -2.43 -2.91 18.00
N ALA A 119 -1.91 -1.87 18.66
CA ALA A 119 -2.12 -1.66 20.08
C ALA A 119 -3.61 -1.48 20.43
N MET A 120 -4.35 -0.73 19.61
CA MET A 120 -5.79 -0.54 19.79
C MET A 120 -6.58 -1.82 19.54
N PHE A 121 -6.22 -2.62 18.53
CA PHE A 121 -6.85 -3.92 18.31
C PHE A 121 -6.61 -4.90 19.46
N LYS A 122 -5.37 -4.97 19.99
CA LYS A 122 -5.06 -5.76 21.20
C LYS A 122 -5.88 -5.30 22.40
N PHE A 123 -6.02 -4.00 22.59
CA PHE A 123 -6.82 -3.44 23.68
C PHE A 123 -8.33 -3.70 23.49
N ALA A 124 -8.83 -3.68 22.25
CA ALA A 124 -10.19 -4.05 21.93
C ALA A 124 -10.46 -5.54 22.25
N CYS A 125 -9.53 -6.44 21.89
CA CYS A 125 -9.60 -7.86 22.28
C CYS A 125 -9.70 -8.00 23.81
N HIS A 126 -8.81 -7.34 24.55
CA HIS A 126 -8.82 -7.33 26.02
C HIS A 126 -10.16 -6.86 26.59
N LYS A 127 -10.69 -5.72 26.10
CA LYS A 127 -11.99 -5.19 26.54
C LYS A 127 -13.15 -6.16 26.29
N MET A 128 -13.01 -7.05 25.32
CA MET A 128 -14.03 -8.02 24.92
C MET A 128 -13.79 -9.41 25.53
N GLY A 129 -12.84 -9.54 26.46
CA GLY A 129 -12.52 -10.80 27.12
C GLY A 129 -11.78 -11.81 26.23
N LEU A 130 -11.19 -11.35 25.13
CA LEU A 130 -10.41 -12.18 24.21
C LEU A 130 -8.92 -11.91 24.43
N ASP A 131 -8.16 -12.95 24.77
CA ASP A 131 -6.70 -12.88 24.75
C ASP A 131 -6.22 -12.78 23.29
N PHE A 132 -5.47 -11.73 22.97
CA PHE A 132 -4.91 -11.59 21.62
C PHE A 132 -4.00 -12.78 21.25
N ALA A 133 -3.35 -13.42 22.23
CA ALA A 133 -2.47 -14.56 21.98
C ALA A 133 -3.20 -15.80 21.43
N VAL A 134 -4.53 -15.86 21.54
CA VAL A 134 -5.32 -16.95 20.96
C VAL A 134 -5.75 -16.70 19.51
N ILE A 135 -5.35 -15.58 18.91
CA ILE A 135 -5.60 -15.23 17.52
C ILE A 135 -4.35 -15.52 16.69
N ASP A 136 -4.50 -16.12 15.51
CA ASP A 136 -3.42 -16.21 14.52
C ASP A 136 -3.33 -14.87 13.79
N ALA A 137 -2.66 -13.90 14.40
CA ALA A 137 -2.54 -12.56 13.87
C ALA A 137 -1.58 -12.53 12.68
N VAL A 138 -2.14 -12.25 11.49
CA VAL A 138 -1.38 -12.13 10.25
C VAL A 138 -1.03 -10.67 10.04
N ASP A 139 0.21 -10.34 10.35
CA ASP A 139 0.84 -9.12 9.86
C ASP A 139 1.13 -9.28 8.37
N ALA A 140 0.26 -8.67 7.59
CA ALA A 140 0.35 -8.58 6.14
C ALA A 140 1.48 -7.69 5.58
N GLY A 141 2.23 -6.93 6.37
CA GLY A 141 3.26 -6.00 5.91
C GLY A 141 2.87 -5.00 4.80
N ASN A 142 3.87 -4.25 4.34
CA ASN A 142 3.96 -3.77 2.95
C ASN A 142 4.50 -4.93 2.09
N GLY A 143 5.08 -4.71 0.89
CA GLY A 143 5.47 -5.75 -0.10
C GLY A 143 6.26 -7.00 0.38
N ALA A 144 6.61 -7.12 1.66
CA ALA A 144 7.18 -8.28 2.35
C ALA A 144 6.38 -9.60 2.27
N LYS A 145 5.12 -9.62 1.76
CA LYS A 145 4.34 -10.86 1.54
C LYS A 145 4.89 -11.79 0.45
N LEU A 146 5.90 -11.35 -0.29
CA LEU A 146 6.48 -12.16 -1.36
C LEU A 146 7.04 -13.49 -0.82
N GLU A 147 7.50 -13.56 0.43
CA GLU A 147 8.10 -14.79 1.00
C GLU A 147 7.09 -15.88 1.43
N THR A 148 5.79 -15.68 1.22
CA THR A 148 4.77 -16.67 1.60
C THR A 148 4.74 -17.88 0.64
N ASP A 149 4.36 -19.05 1.15
CA ASP A 149 4.17 -20.27 0.32
C ASP A 149 3.23 -20.05 -0.87
N MET A 150 2.21 -19.20 -0.69
CA MET A 150 1.26 -18.84 -1.74
C MET A 150 1.93 -17.98 -2.82
N ALA A 151 2.73 -16.98 -2.44
CA ALA A 151 3.46 -16.14 -3.38
C ALA A 151 4.52 -16.96 -4.13
N LYS A 152 5.26 -17.82 -3.42
CA LYS A 152 6.17 -18.81 -4.04
C LYS A 152 5.43 -19.74 -4.99
N ALA A 153 4.27 -20.27 -4.61
CA ALA A 153 3.45 -21.16 -5.46
C ALA A 153 2.93 -20.45 -6.71
N PHE A 154 2.43 -19.23 -6.57
CA PHE A 154 2.03 -18.40 -7.69
C PHE A 154 3.20 -18.15 -8.64
N MET A 155 4.38 -17.77 -8.13
CA MET A 155 5.55 -17.52 -8.98
C MET A 155 6.02 -18.77 -9.72
N ARG A 156 6.01 -19.94 -9.07
CA ARG A 156 6.28 -21.22 -9.77
C ARG A 156 5.29 -21.48 -10.90
N ALA A 157 4.00 -21.21 -10.68
CA ALA A 157 2.99 -21.35 -11.72
C ALA A 157 3.20 -20.33 -12.85
N TYR A 158 3.41 -19.06 -12.50
CA TYR A 158 3.56 -17.97 -13.46
C TYR A 158 4.84 -18.11 -14.30
N ARG A 159 5.93 -18.65 -13.74
CA ARG A 159 7.13 -19.02 -14.51
C ARG A 159 6.85 -20.09 -15.55
N LYS A 160 6.05 -21.10 -15.20
CA LYS A 160 5.60 -22.11 -16.18
C LYS A 160 4.72 -21.46 -17.24
N THR A 161 3.82 -20.56 -16.86
CA THR A 161 2.98 -19.81 -17.81
C THR A 161 3.82 -18.96 -18.76
N ARG A 162 4.83 -18.24 -18.27
CA ARG A 162 5.72 -17.41 -19.11
C ARG A 162 6.46 -18.24 -20.15
N ARG A 163 6.87 -19.46 -19.80
CA ARG A 163 7.43 -20.42 -20.75
C ARG A 163 6.39 -20.89 -21.76
N TYR A 164 5.22 -21.32 -21.26
CA TYR A 164 4.10 -21.77 -22.07
C TYR A 164 3.72 -20.73 -23.14
N VAL A 165 3.53 -19.45 -22.77
CA VAL A 165 3.15 -18.41 -23.73
C VAL A 165 4.25 -18.05 -24.74
N ASN A 166 5.51 -18.38 -24.47
CA ASN A 166 6.61 -18.16 -25.41
C ASN A 166 6.84 -19.33 -26.37
N GLU A 167 6.55 -20.55 -25.93
CA GLU A 167 6.86 -21.78 -26.68
C GLU A 167 5.64 -22.40 -27.38
N THR A 168 4.43 -22.03 -26.98
CA THR A 168 3.17 -22.58 -27.52
C THR A 168 2.70 -21.78 -28.74
N PRO A 169 2.14 -22.44 -29.78
CA PRO A 169 1.51 -21.74 -30.89
C PRO A 169 0.43 -20.76 -30.42
N ALA A 170 0.41 -19.57 -31.02
CA ALA A 170 -0.47 -18.48 -30.62
C ALA A 170 -1.96 -18.84 -30.74
N GLU A 171 -2.33 -19.73 -31.66
CA GLU A 171 -3.69 -20.21 -31.85
C GLU A 171 -4.19 -21.02 -30.66
N GLU A 172 -3.32 -21.83 -30.06
CA GLU A 172 -3.64 -22.63 -28.88
C GLU A 172 -3.82 -21.74 -27.65
N ILE A 173 -2.94 -20.74 -27.48
CA ILE A 173 -3.06 -19.73 -26.43
C ILE A 173 -4.37 -18.94 -26.62
N ALA A 174 -4.66 -18.48 -27.84
CA ALA A 174 -5.88 -17.74 -28.16
C ALA A 174 -7.14 -18.57 -27.88
N ALA A 175 -7.13 -19.87 -28.17
CA ALA A 175 -8.24 -20.76 -27.83
C ALA A 175 -8.43 -20.89 -26.31
N ALA A 176 -7.35 -20.98 -25.54
CA ALA A 176 -7.40 -21.03 -24.08
C ALA A 176 -7.88 -19.70 -23.46
N GLU A 177 -7.54 -18.58 -24.09
CA GLU A 177 -7.87 -17.24 -23.62
C GLU A 177 -9.21 -16.69 -24.13
N ALA A 178 -9.80 -17.29 -25.18
CA ALA A 178 -10.99 -16.75 -25.89
C ALA A 178 -12.15 -16.38 -24.96
N ARG A 179 -12.39 -17.14 -23.88
CA ARG A 179 -13.45 -16.84 -22.91
C ARG A 179 -13.27 -15.51 -22.18
N PHE A 180 -12.05 -14.99 -22.11
CA PHE A 180 -11.74 -13.69 -21.50
C PHE A 180 -11.89 -12.54 -22.49
N PHE A 181 -12.04 -12.83 -23.79
CA PHE A 181 -12.17 -11.86 -24.87
C PHE A 181 -13.41 -12.17 -25.74
N PRO A 182 -14.63 -12.13 -25.17
CA PRO A 182 -15.84 -12.61 -25.84
C PRO A 182 -16.19 -11.84 -27.12
N ASP A 183 -15.76 -10.58 -27.21
CA ASP A 183 -16.03 -9.70 -28.34
C ASP A 183 -14.87 -9.60 -29.35
N THR A 184 -13.81 -10.41 -29.15
CA THR A 184 -12.63 -10.42 -30.03
C THR A 184 -12.63 -11.69 -30.88
N ASP A 185 -12.51 -11.52 -32.19
CA ASP A 185 -12.34 -12.67 -33.09
C ASP A 185 -11.08 -13.46 -32.73
N ARG A 186 -11.20 -14.80 -32.69
CA ARG A 186 -10.12 -15.68 -32.22
C ARG A 186 -8.89 -15.62 -33.12
N GLU A 187 -9.06 -15.43 -34.43
CA GLU A 187 -7.92 -15.29 -35.36
C GLU A 187 -7.18 -13.96 -35.13
N VAL A 188 -7.93 -12.90 -34.83
CA VAL A 188 -7.33 -11.59 -34.46
C VAL A 188 -6.57 -11.70 -33.14
N LEU A 189 -7.12 -12.41 -32.16
CA LEU A 189 -6.45 -12.68 -30.87
C LEU A 189 -5.15 -13.48 -31.09
N ALA A 190 -5.21 -14.56 -31.88
CA ALA A 190 -4.03 -15.37 -32.21
C ALA A 190 -2.96 -14.56 -32.95
N GLY A 191 -3.36 -13.76 -33.95
CA GLY A 191 -2.43 -12.88 -34.68
C GLY A 191 -1.75 -11.86 -33.77
N THR A 192 -2.47 -11.33 -32.78
CA THR A 192 -1.92 -10.39 -31.80
C THR A 192 -0.91 -11.06 -30.87
N ILE A 193 -1.24 -12.25 -30.34
CA ILE A 193 -0.33 -13.05 -29.49
C ILE A 193 0.94 -13.40 -30.27
N ALA A 194 0.81 -13.88 -31.50
CA ALA A 194 1.95 -14.20 -32.36
C ALA A 194 2.86 -12.97 -32.62
N ALA A 195 2.26 -11.80 -32.81
CA ALA A 195 3.01 -10.56 -32.97
C ALA A 195 3.84 -10.22 -31.72
N TYR A 196 3.27 -10.37 -30.52
CA TYR A 196 3.99 -10.13 -29.26
C TYR A 196 5.08 -11.17 -28.97
N GLN A 197 4.85 -12.44 -29.31
CA GLN A 197 5.91 -13.47 -29.27
C GLN A 197 7.09 -13.07 -30.15
N LYS A 198 6.82 -12.69 -31.42
CA LYS A 198 7.85 -12.29 -32.38
C LYS A 198 8.57 -11.01 -31.99
N LEU A 199 7.87 -10.07 -31.36
CA LEU A 199 8.47 -8.83 -30.86
C LEU A 199 9.33 -9.05 -29.61
N GLY A 200 9.24 -10.21 -28.96
CA GLY A 200 9.99 -10.51 -27.74
C GLY A 200 9.47 -9.77 -26.52
N CYS A 201 8.18 -9.40 -26.50
CA CYS A 201 7.56 -8.68 -25.38
C CYS A 201 7.64 -9.45 -24.06
N TRP A 202 7.78 -10.78 -24.12
CA TRP A 202 7.75 -11.67 -22.96
C TRP A 202 9.10 -12.32 -22.72
N THR A 203 10.05 -11.55 -22.21
CA THR A 203 11.38 -12.07 -21.83
C THR A 203 11.30 -13.27 -20.87
N PRO A 204 12.28 -14.21 -20.89
CA PRO A 204 12.25 -15.41 -20.03
C PRO A 204 12.42 -15.15 -18.53
N HIS A 205 13.10 -14.05 -18.17
CA HIS A 205 13.25 -13.62 -16.77
C HIS A 205 11.96 -12.91 -16.30
N LEU A 206 11.64 -13.04 -15.01
CA LEU A 206 10.36 -12.56 -14.45
C LEU A 206 10.53 -11.31 -13.61
N GLU A 207 11.71 -11.13 -13.04
CA GLU A 207 12.08 -9.94 -12.32
C GLU A 207 12.09 -8.72 -13.24
N ILE A 208 11.67 -7.59 -12.70
CA ILE A 208 11.96 -6.29 -13.29
C ILE A 208 13.46 -6.07 -13.02
N THR A 209 14.28 -6.10 -14.06
CA THR A 209 15.71 -5.89 -13.85
C THR A 209 16.00 -4.41 -13.57
N PRO A 210 17.03 -4.09 -12.78
CA PRO A 210 17.45 -2.69 -12.60
C PRO A 210 17.68 -1.98 -13.95
N ALA A 211 18.27 -2.68 -14.93
CA ALA A 211 18.48 -2.13 -16.27
C ALA A 211 17.16 -1.79 -16.99
N ALA A 212 16.13 -2.65 -16.92
CA ALA A 212 14.82 -2.36 -17.51
C ALA A 212 14.11 -1.21 -16.79
N TYR A 213 14.30 -1.09 -15.48
CA TYR A 213 13.79 0.03 -14.71
C TYR A 213 14.48 1.34 -15.10
N GLU A 214 15.79 1.36 -15.29
CA GLU A 214 16.51 2.55 -15.78
C GLU A 214 16.02 2.99 -17.17
N VAL A 215 15.78 2.07 -18.10
CA VAL A 215 15.18 2.39 -19.41
C VAL A 215 13.80 3.01 -19.23
N THR A 216 13.00 2.51 -18.29
CA THR A 216 11.68 3.09 -17.97
C THR A 216 11.84 4.53 -17.47
N LEU A 217 12.75 4.78 -16.53
CA LEU A 217 13.04 6.13 -16.05
C LEU A 217 13.49 7.07 -17.19
N ASP A 218 14.30 6.58 -18.13
CA ASP A 218 14.72 7.36 -19.30
C ASP A 218 13.55 7.77 -20.19
N VAL A 219 12.63 6.83 -20.46
CA VAL A 219 11.42 7.12 -21.25
C VAL A 219 10.58 8.19 -20.56
N PHE A 220 10.31 8.05 -19.26
CA PHE A 220 9.47 9.02 -18.53
C PHE A 220 10.15 10.37 -18.33
N ALA A 221 11.47 10.40 -18.15
CA ALA A 221 12.24 11.65 -18.14
C ALA A 221 12.20 12.34 -19.49
N HIS A 222 12.37 11.60 -20.60
CA HIS A 222 12.37 12.15 -21.95
C HIS A 222 11.07 12.87 -22.30
N VAL A 223 9.92 12.33 -21.87
CA VAL A 223 8.60 12.95 -22.11
C VAL A 223 8.20 13.98 -21.04
N GLY A 224 9.12 14.38 -20.15
CA GLY A 224 8.87 15.39 -19.12
C GLY A 224 7.89 14.96 -18.04
N ARG A 225 7.70 13.65 -17.84
CA ARG A 225 6.77 13.06 -16.88
C ARG A 225 7.41 12.64 -15.56
N LEU A 226 8.71 12.85 -15.42
CA LEU A 226 9.49 12.49 -14.24
C LEU A 226 10.28 13.72 -13.77
N SER A 227 9.98 14.22 -12.57
CA SER A 227 10.63 15.40 -11.99
C SER A 227 12.01 15.09 -11.39
N GLU A 228 12.22 13.84 -10.96
CA GLU A 228 13.50 13.33 -10.44
C GLU A 228 13.58 11.81 -10.67
N ARG A 229 14.79 11.25 -10.73
CA ARG A 229 14.96 9.79 -10.83
C ARG A 229 14.79 9.16 -9.46
N HIS A 230 13.94 8.14 -9.35
CA HIS A 230 13.68 7.42 -8.10
C HIS A 230 14.43 6.09 -8.07
N PRO A 231 15.00 5.69 -6.92
CA PRO A 231 15.76 4.44 -6.81
C PRO A 231 14.88 3.21 -7.08
N TYR A 232 15.49 2.15 -7.60
CA TYR A 232 14.81 0.90 -7.95
C TYR A 232 14.00 0.33 -6.78
N GLU A 233 14.59 0.28 -5.58
CA GLU A 233 14.00 -0.31 -4.38
C GLU A 233 12.79 0.48 -3.85
N ALA A 234 12.61 1.73 -4.30
CA ALA A 234 11.41 2.50 -3.96
C ALA A 234 10.17 2.05 -4.75
N VAL A 235 10.36 1.36 -5.89
CA VAL A 235 9.27 1.02 -6.83
C VAL A 235 9.19 -0.48 -7.09
N CYS A 236 10.32 -1.18 -7.09
CA CYS A 236 10.44 -2.58 -7.46
C CYS A 236 10.96 -3.44 -6.30
N ALA A 237 10.52 -4.69 -6.28
CA ALA A 237 11.01 -5.73 -5.38
C ALA A 237 11.34 -6.99 -6.18
N ALA A 238 12.31 -7.78 -5.70
CA ALA A 238 12.62 -9.06 -6.32
C ALA A 238 11.46 -10.05 -6.16
N PRO A 239 11.19 -10.91 -7.15
CA PRO A 239 10.27 -12.03 -6.95
C PRO A 239 10.81 -12.97 -5.87
N PRO A 240 9.93 -13.66 -5.14
CA PRO A 240 10.36 -14.56 -4.08
C PRO A 240 11.22 -15.70 -4.58
N MET A 241 12.22 -16.05 -3.77
CA MET A 241 13.14 -17.16 -4.05
C MET A 241 12.37 -18.48 -4.00
N GLU A 242 12.62 -19.34 -4.98
CA GLU A 242 12.14 -20.72 -4.98
C GLU A 242 13.08 -21.54 -4.08
N ASP A 243 12.51 -22.37 -3.18
CA ASP A 243 13.27 -23.34 -2.39
C ASP A 243 13.73 -24.51 -3.27
#